data_AF-A0A3N5IRP4-F1
#
_entry.id   AF-A0A3N5IRP4-F1
#
_cell.length_a   1.000
_cell.length_b   1.000
_cell.length_c   1.000
_cell.angle_alpha   90.00
_cell.angle_beta   90.00
_cell.angle_gamma   90.00
#
_symmetry.space_group_name_H-M   'P 1'
#
loop_
_entity.id
_entity.type
_entity.pdbx_description
1 polymer ?
#
loop_
_entity_poly.entity_id
_entity_poly.type
_entity_poly.pdbx_seq_one_letter_code
_entity_poly.pdbx_strand_id
1 'polypeptide(L)' 'MRQTIGYVVAVVLLSALGPGAAGAHHGWSGYDSSTSLTLTGTIVEFGYEHPHGSVRLQTPGKTWIVVLAPPSRMENRGLK' A
#
# COMPACT_ATOMS: atom_id res chain seq x y z
N MET A 1 38.28 29.74 -17.85
CA MET A 1 38.49 29.08 -16.52
C MET A 1 37.45 29.45 -15.49
N ARG A 2 37.25 30.72 -15.12
CA ARG A 2 36.26 31.11 -14.08
C ARG A 2 34.81 30.70 -14.40
N GLN A 3 34.39 30.87 -15.66
CA GLN A 3 33.06 30.48 -16.12
C GLN A 3 32.87 28.95 -16.08
N THR A 4 33.89 28.20 -16.53
CA THR A 4 33.89 26.74 -16.60
C THR A 4 33.76 26.10 -15.21
N ILE A 5 34.44 26.66 -14.21
CA ILE A 5 34.33 26.24 -12.80
C ILE A 5 32.92 26.51 -12.27
N GLY A 6 32.32 27.65 -12.62
CA GLY A 6 30.93 27.97 -12.24
C GLY A 6 29.91 26.96 -12.76
N TYR A 7 30.06 26.54 -14.03
CA TYR A 7 29.17 25.52 -14.62
C TYR A 7 29.34 24.15 -13.96
N VAL A 8 30.57 23.72 -13.65
CA VAL A 8 30.82 22.44 -12.98
C VAL A 8 30.21 22.45 -11.57
N VAL A 9 30.37 23.54 -10.82
CA VAL A 9 29.78 23.68 -9.48
C VAL A 9 28.25 23.67 -9.54
N ALA A 10 27.65 24.36 -10.52
CA ALA A 10 26.20 24.40 -10.68
C ALA A 10 25.62 23.01 -11.02
N VAL A 11 26.28 22.24 -11.89
CA VAL A 11 25.86 20.88 -12.26
C VAL A 11 25.99 19.92 -11.07
N VAL A 12 27.08 20.01 -10.30
CA VAL A 12 27.27 19.19 -9.08
C VAL A 12 26.20 19.50 -8.03
N LEU A 13 25.89 20.77 -7.79
CA LEU A 13 24.83 21.17 -6.85
C LEU A 13 23.44 20.71 -7.31
N LEU A 14 23.15 20.77 -8.62
CA LEU A 14 21.88 20.28 -9.16
C LEU A 14 21.72 18.77 -9.03
N SER A 15 22.82 18.01 -9.15
CA SER A 15 22.81 16.55 -8.98
C SER A 15 22.66 16.08 -7.53
N ALA A 16 22.98 16.94 -6.55
CA ALA A 16 22.77 16.66 -5.13
C ALA A 16 21.29 16.78 -4.70
N LEU A 17 20.46 17.46 -5.50
CA LEU A 17 19.01 17.42 -5.41
C LEU A 17 18.52 16.11 -6.06
N GLY A 18 18.87 14.97 -5.44
CA GLY A 18 18.37 13.67 -5.87
C GLY A 18 16.84 13.68 -5.96
N PRO A 19 16.23 12.79 -6.78
CA PRO A 19 14.78 12.70 -6.86
C PRO A 19 14.23 12.52 -5.44
N GLY A 20 13.45 13.50 -4.98
CA GLY A 20 12.79 13.42 -3.68
C GLY A 20 12.01 12.12 -3.59
N ALA A 21 11.91 11.54 -2.39
CA ALA A 21 11.16 10.31 -2.17
C ALA A 21 9.73 10.46 -2.71
N ALA A 22 9.48 9.93 -3.91
CA ALA A 22 8.15 9.86 -4.46
C ALA A 22 7.39 8.81 -3.65
N GLY A 23 6.58 9.28 -2.70
CA GLY A 23 5.73 8.42 -1.88
C GLY A 23 4.63 7.81 -2.74
N ALA A 24 4.91 6.69 -3.38
CA ALA A 24 3.87 5.88 -3.99
C ALA A 24 3.15 5.10 -2.90
N HIS A 25 2.13 5.71 -2.28
CA HIS A 25 1.23 5.00 -1.38
C HIS A 25 0.28 4.13 -2.21
N HIS A 26 0.70 2.93 -2.60
CA HIS A 26 -0.16 1.91 -3.18
C HIS A 26 -1.07 1.28 -2.10
N GLY A 27 -1.92 2.12 -1.51
CA GLY A 27 -2.86 1.74 -0.47
C GLY A 27 -4.17 1.20 -1.05
N TRP A 28 -5.24 1.40 -0.30
CA TRP A 28 -6.59 0.96 -0.65
C TRP A 28 -7.30 1.92 -1.62
N SER A 29 -6.58 2.66 -2.47
CA SER A 29 -7.16 3.68 -3.35
C SER A 29 -8.10 3.12 -4.43
N GLY A 30 -8.00 1.81 -4.71
CA GLY A 30 -8.94 1.11 -5.59
C GLY A 30 -10.29 0.82 -4.94
N TYR A 31 -10.44 1.10 -3.64
CA TYR A 31 -11.69 0.93 -2.89
C TYR A 31 -12.31 2.30 -2.60
N ASP A 32 -13.63 2.34 -2.56
CA ASP A 32 -14.36 3.54 -2.16
C ASP A 32 -14.24 3.75 -0.64
N SER A 33 -13.31 4.61 -0.24
CA SER A 33 -13.11 4.97 1.17
C SER A 33 -14.21 5.83 1.77
N SER A 34 -15.13 6.36 0.96
CA SER A 34 -16.28 7.12 1.46
C SER A 34 -17.44 6.22 1.92
N THR A 35 -17.42 4.95 1.51
CA THR A 35 -18.46 3.97 1.81
C THR A 35 -17.93 2.86 2.71
N SER A 36 -18.10 3.01 4.02
CA SER A 36 -17.81 1.93 4.97
C SER A 36 -18.94 0.89 4.96
N LEU A 37 -18.59 -0.39 4.94
CA LEU A 37 -19.53 -1.51 4.96
C LEU A 37 -19.41 -2.27 6.28
N THR A 38 -20.53 -2.46 6.97
CA THR A 38 -20.65 -3.40 8.10
C THR A 38 -21.34 -4.66 7.61
N LEU A 39 -20.59 -5.76 7.51
CA LEU A 39 -21.09 -7.04 7.02
C LEU A 39 -21.03 -8.09 8.13
N THR A 40 -22.11 -8.88 8.27
CA THR A 40 -22.16 -10.05 9.15
C THR A 40 -22.36 -11.30 8.31
N GLY A 41 -21.56 -12.33 8.57
CA GLY A 41 -21.56 -13.55 7.79
C GLY A 41 -20.61 -14.60 8.34
N THR A 42 -20.47 -15.70 7.61
CA THR A 42 -19.58 -16.81 7.95
C THR A 42 -18.33 -16.76 7.09
N ILE A 43 -17.15 -16.87 7.70
CA ILE A 43 -15.90 -17.09 6.95
C ILE A 43 -15.92 -18.54 6.47
N VAL A 44 -15.93 -18.73 5.15
CA VAL A 44 -15.98 -20.07 4.53
C VAL A 44 -14.63 -20.52 3.96
N GLU A 45 -13.72 -19.57 3.73
CA GLU A 45 -12.35 -19.82 3.28
C GLU A 45 -11.45 -18.68 3.78
N PHE A 46 -10.18 -18.99 4.07
CA PHE A 46 -9.16 -18.01 4.41
C PHE A 46 -7.81 -18.49 3.89
N GLY A 47 -6.94 -17.54 3.57
CA GLY A 47 -5.60 -17.87 3.08
C GLY A 47 -4.71 -16.65 2.90
N TYR A 48 -3.47 -16.94 2.53
CA TYR A 48 -2.48 -15.93 2.14
C TYR A 48 -2.25 -16.00 0.64
N GLU A 49 -2.40 -14.87 -0.04
CA GLU A 49 -1.96 -14.70 -1.42
C GLU A 49 -0.95 -13.54 -1.45
N HIS A 50 0.28 -13.79 -1.89
CA HIS A 50 1.34 -12.77 -1.93
C HIS A 50 0.80 -11.43 -2.51
N PRO A 51 0.86 -10.26 -1.82
CA PRO A 51 1.41 -9.96 -0.50
C PRO A 51 0.37 -9.75 0.63
N HIS A 52 -0.87 -10.20 0.49
CA HIS A 52 -1.98 -9.96 1.43
C HIS A 52 -2.68 -11.26 1.89
N GLY A 53 -3.23 -11.24 3.12
CA GLY A 53 -4.22 -12.24 3.51
C GLY A 53 -5.58 -11.94 2.88
N SER A 54 -6.42 -12.96 2.70
CA SER A 54 -7.83 -12.75 2.35
C SER A 54 -8.75 -13.75 3.05
N VAL A 55 -10.03 -13.37 3.18
CA VAL A 55 -11.11 -14.27 3.61
C VAL A 55 -12.29 -14.21 2.64
N ARG A 56 -12.93 -15.35 2.41
CA ARG A 56 -14.25 -15.40 1.76
C ARG A 56 -15.34 -15.35 2.82
N LEU A 57 -16.04 -14.21 2.89
CA LEU A 57 -17.14 -13.97 3.83
C LEU A 57 -18.48 -14.23 3.13
N GLN A 58 -19.16 -15.30 3.51
CA GLN A 58 -20.52 -15.58 3.05
C GLN A 58 -21.53 -14.78 3.88
N THR A 59 -22.26 -13.88 3.21
CA THR A 59 -23.41 -13.15 3.75
C THR A 59 -24.71 -13.69 3.10
N PRO A 60 -25.91 -13.31 3.58
CA PRO A 60 -27.14 -13.64 2.86
C PRO A 60 -27.08 -13.16 1.40
N GLY A 61 -27.21 -14.11 0.45
CA GLY A 61 -27.26 -13.83 -0.99
C GLY A 61 -25.94 -13.44 -1.68
N LYS A 62 -24.81 -13.37 -0.97
CA LYS A 62 -23.52 -12.98 -1.57
C LYS A 62 -22.32 -13.56 -0.81
N THR A 63 -21.25 -13.88 -1.52
CA THR A 63 -19.92 -14.13 -0.92
C THR A 63 -18.98 -12.99 -1.29
N TRP A 64 -18.34 -12.40 -0.29
CA TRP A 64 -17.39 -11.30 -0.44
C TRP A 64 -15.97 -11.83 -0.32
N ILE A 65 -15.06 -11.30 -1.14
CA ILE A 65 -13.63 -11.44 -0.91
C ILE A 65 -13.20 -10.22 -0.10
N VAL A 66 -12.78 -10.44 1.14
CA VAL A 66 -12.25 -9.41 2.02
C VAL A 66 -10.73 -9.54 2.02
N VAL A 67 -10.06 -8.57 1.41
CA VAL A 67 -8.59 -8.50 1.42
C VAL A 67 -8.15 -7.83 2.71
N LEU A 68 -7.18 -8.41 3.40
CA LEU A 68 -6.65 -7.93 4.67
C LEU A 68 -5.38 -7.09 4.48
N ALA A 69 -4.92 -6.46 5.56
CA ALA A 69 -3.63 -5.77 5.55
C ALA A 69 -2.46 -6.76 5.26
N PRO A 70 -1.30 -6.28 4.79
CA PRO A 70 -0.10 -7.11 4.67
C PRO A 70 0.21 -7.87 5.97
N PRO A 71 0.75 -9.10 5.90
CA PRO A 71 0.98 -9.96 7.06
C PRO A 71 1.66 -9.25 8.23
N SER A 72 2.76 -8.53 7.98
CA SER A 72 3.49 -7.79 9.01
C SER A 72 2.65 -6.74 9.75
N ARG A 73 1.68 -6.10 9.09
CA ARG A 73 0.73 -5.18 9.75
C ARG A 73 -0.33 -5.91 10.56
N MET A 74 -0.74 -7.11 10.15
CA MET A 74 -1.66 -7.94 10.93
C MET A 74 -0.98 -8.54 12.16
N GLU A 75 0.26 -9.01 12.00
CA GLU A 75 1.11 -9.52 13.08
C GLU A 75 1.38 -8.46 14.14
N ASN A 76 1.75 -7.24 13.72
CA ASN A 76 1.87 -6.09 14.63
C ASN A 76 0.55 -5.72 15.34
N ARG A 77 -0.60 -6.25 14.89
CA ARG A 77 -1.92 -6.07 15.51
C ARG A 77 -2.40 -7.30 16.28
N GLY A 78 -1.54 -8.31 16.47
CA GLY A 78 -1.79 -9.47 17.32
C GLY A 78 -2.35 -10.71 16.61
N LEU A 79 -2.43 -10.72 15.27
CA LEU A 79 -2.67 -11.95 14.52
C LEU A 79 -1.40 -12.81 14.60
N LYS A 80 -1.49 -14.06 15.09
CA LYS A 80 -0.38 -15.01 15.19
C LYS A 80 -0.65 -16.25 14.37
#